data_AF-A0A3M1GSN5-F1
#
_entry.id   AF-A0A3M1GSN5-F1
#
_cell.length_a   1.000
_cell.length_b   1.000
_cell.length_c   1.000
_cell.angle_alpha   90.00
_cell.angle_beta   90.00
_cell.angle_gamma   90.00
#
_symmetry.space_group_name_H-M   'P 1'
#
loop_
_entity.id
_entity.type
_entity.pdbx_description
1 polymer ?
#
loop_
_entity_poly.entity_id
_entity_poly.type
_entity_poly.pdbx_seq_one_letter_code
_entity_poly.pdbx_strand_id
1 'polypeptide(L)'
;MGSSARRRGRRAVVFAAALWCAATASAKDTLVFVDGSTRVVDGIVEANTKQVRVRGGDRVDPRGLLWIEHGDAPAAFAAGEAALRAGQFRSAVQQYEAALAAGGPDWVPSWSTVRIGEALSRAAAAGDRTAAERAITTLERFLADNPDHVLEPRALRALGQAQLAADRASDAEATFQRLADRKYGEYWEMWGKLGLGRALLAQGKYTDALQQLEPVIQFAKTRKGFGEILGAAQAAKGEAFVAKGDYDEAIRFYEELARSGKGTSAQSAAGAFVNLGKAYEKRGRGDDRRRALMVYRRVAIYYAGAPGAYAEALLRAGKLLEAEGRKDEAAAFYRELKARCPESPQASQVGG
;
A
#
# COMPACT_ATOMS: atom_id res chain seq x y z
N MET A 1 94.57 30.68 16.17
CA MET A 1 94.28 30.03 14.88
C MET A 1 93.33 28.86 15.12
N GLY A 2 92.18 28.84 14.41
CA GLY A 2 91.25 27.71 14.20
C GLY A 2 90.55 27.13 15.45
N SER A 3 89.29 27.45 15.79
CA SER A 3 88.04 27.02 15.14
C SER A 3 87.94 25.51 14.87
N SER A 4 87.22 24.76 15.71
CA SER A 4 86.32 23.66 15.26
C SER A 4 85.30 23.25 16.34
N ALA A 5 84.24 24.04 16.46
CA ALA A 5 82.96 23.51 16.92
C ALA A 5 82.22 22.96 15.69
N ARG A 6 81.76 21.69 15.70
CA ARG A 6 80.47 21.28 15.11
C ARG A 6 80.12 19.79 15.30
N ARG A 7 79.00 19.64 16.02
CA ARG A 7 77.81 18.82 15.72
C ARG A 7 77.93 17.28 15.79
N ARG A 8 77.58 16.74 16.96
CA ARG A 8 76.90 15.44 17.08
C ARG A 8 75.52 15.54 16.42
N GLY A 9 75.32 14.84 15.29
CA GLY A 9 74.03 14.70 14.65
C GLY A 9 73.12 13.80 15.49
N ARG A 10 72.17 14.39 16.23
CA ARG A 10 70.98 13.67 16.70
C ARG A 10 70.09 13.42 15.49
N ARG A 11 69.99 12.17 15.04
CA ARG A 11 68.93 11.74 14.12
C ARG A 11 67.61 11.83 14.88
N ALA A 12 66.82 12.86 14.60
CA ALA A 12 65.43 12.91 15.01
C ALA A 12 64.66 11.86 14.19
N VAL A 13 64.21 10.80 14.84
CA VAL A 13 63.22 9.89 14.26
C VAL A 13 61.89 10.65 14.30
N VAL A 14 61.48 11.18 13.16
CA VAL A 14 60.14 11.75 12.99
C VAL A 14 59.19 10.56 12.84
N PHE A 15 58.46 10.21 13.90
CA PHE A 15 57.27 9.38 13.77
C PHE A 15 56.22 10.22 13.06
N ALA A 16 56.04 9.99 11.75
CA ALA A 16 54.86 10.45 11.05
C ALA A 16 53.68 9.65 11.60
N ALA A 17 52.92 10.25 12.52
CA ALA A 17 51.63 9.74 12.91
C ALA A 17 50.72 9.80 11.67
N ALA A 18 50.56 8.66 10.99
CA ALA A 18 49.54 8.52 9.97
C ALA A 18 48.19 8.65 10.67
N LEU A 19 47.60 9.84 10.60
CA LEU A 19 46.17 10.01 10.84
C LEU A 19 45.44 9.19 9.78
N TRP A 20 45.10 7.96 10.14
CA TRP A 20 44.02 7.25 9.48
C TRP A 20 42.74 8.02 9.81
N CYS A 21 42.37 8.97 8.94
CA CYS A 21 40.96 9.31 8.78
C CYS A 21 40.30 8.01 8.32
N ALA A 22 39.70 7.27 9.25
CA ALA A 22 38.70 6.29 8.91
C ALA A 22 37.59 7.08 8.22
N ALA A 23 37.60 7.11 6.89
CA ALA A 23 36.44 7.54 6.14
C ALA A 23 35.32 6.61 6.57
N THR A 24 34.41 7.10 7.42
CA THR A 24 33.19 6.38 7.76
C THR A 24 32.52 6.06 6.44
N ALA A 25 32.47 4.77 6.07
CA ALA A 25 31.76 4.35 4.87
C ALA A 25 30.35 4.94 4.95
N SER A 26 29.99 5.76 3.96
CA SER A 26 28.63 6.30 3.90
C SER A 26 27.66 5.13 3.95
N ALA A 27 26.58 5.28 4.71
CA ALA A 27 25.48 4.33 4.63
C ALA A 27 25.03 4.24 3.17
N LYS A 28 24.77 3.00 2.72
CA LYS A 28 24.36 2.72 1.35
C LYS A 28 22.85 2.78 1.23
N ASP A 29 22.37 3.34 0.14
CA ASP A 29 20.94 3.37 -0.17
C ASP A 29 20.56 2.16 -1.03
N THR A 30 19.31 1.75 -0.96
CA THR A 30 18.76 0.67 -1.80
C THR A 30 17.60 1.18 -2.64
N LEU A 31 17.74 1.09 -3.96
CA LEU A 31 16.68 1.34 -4.90
C LEU A 31 15.82 0.08 -5.02
N VAL A 32 14.52 0.23 -4.83
CA VAL A 32 13.53 -0.86 -4.95
C VAL A 32 12.69 -0.61 -6.19
N PHE A 33 12.64 -1.58 -7.10
CA PHE A 33 11.91 -1.47 -8.36
C PHE A 33 10.57 -2.22 -8.34
N VAL A 34 9.67 -1.82 -9.23
CA VAL A 34 8.31 -2.40 -9.35
C VAL A 34 8.33 -3.91 -9.60
N ASP A 35 9.33 -4.42 -10.32
CA ASP A 35 9.47 -5.84 -10.63
C ASP A 35 10.02 -6.70 -9.46
N GLY A 36 10.28 -6.05 -8.31
CA GLY A 36 10.82 -6.62 -7.09
C GLY A 36 12.34 -6.70 -7.05
N SER A 37 13.05 -6.28 -8.10
CA SER A 37 14.51 -6.18 -8.06
C SER A 37 14.95 -5.03 -7.15
N THR A 38 16.15 -5.16 -6.60
CA THR A 38 16.79 -4.11 -5.80
C THR A 38 18.18 -3.79 -6.32
N ARG A 39 18.62 -2.54 -6.12
CA ARG A 39 19.97 -2.09 -6.46
C ARG A 39 20.53 -1.28 -5.31
N VAL A 40 21.59 -1.79 -4.68
CA VAL A 40 22.35 -1.06 -3.65
C VAL A 40 23.25 -0.03 -4.32
N VAL A 41 23.29 1.18 -3.78
CA VAL A 41 24.05 2.32 -4.29
C VAL A 41 24.75 3.08 -3.17
N ASP A 42 25.83 3.79 -3.47
CA ASP A 42 26.66 4.47 -2.46
C ASP A 42 26.06 5.81 -1.93
N GLY A 43 24.80 6.08 -2.28
CA GLY A 43 24.00 7.22 -1.81
C GLY A 43 23.25 7.95 -2.93
N ILE A 44 22.13 8.57 -2.60
CA ILE A 44 21.39 9.46 -3.50
C ILE A 44 21.90 10.90 -3.41
N VAL A 45 22.15 11.52 -4.56
CA VAL A 45 22.50 12.95 -4.67
C VAL A 45 21.27 13.79 -5.02
N GLU A 46 20.39 13.27 -5.87
CA GLU A 46 19.16 13.92 -6.27
C GLU A 46 18.14 12.86 -6.69
N ALA A 47 16.86 13.04 -6.36
CA ALA A 47 15.78 12.22 -6.86
C ALA A 47 14.56 13.07 -7.21
N ASN A 48 14.19 13.06 -8.49
CA ASN A 48 13.03 13.77 -9.01
C ASN A 48 12.27 12.88 -10.02
N THR A 49 11.20 13.38 -10.63
CA THR A 49 10.37 12.63 -11.59
C THR A 49 11.06 12.33 -12.93
N LYS A 50 12.21 12.94 -13.21
CA LYS A 50 12.98 12.79 -14.46
C LYS A 50 14.20 11.89 -14.29
N GLN A 51 14.86 11.94 -13.13
CA GLN A 51 16.06 11.16 -12.85
C GLN A 51 16.29 10.95 -11.35
N VAL A 52 16.97 9.85 -11.01
CA VAL A 52 17.66 9.67 -9.74
C VAL A 52 19.16 9.66 -10.01
N ARG A 53 19.88 10.64 -9.44
CA ARG A 53 21.35 10.72 -9.52
C ARG A 53 21.95 10.07 -8.28
N VAL A 54 22.86 9.14 -8.54
CA VAL A 54 23.56 8.37 -7.52
C VAL A 54 24.98 8.91 -7.35
N ARG A 55 25.51 8.83 -6.12
CA ARG A 55 26.90 9.16 -5.82
C ARG A 55 27.83 8.26 -6.66
N GLY A 56 28.76 8.88 -7.38
CA GLY A 56 29.59 8.19 -8.37
C GLY A 56 29.19 8.45 -9.83
N GLY A 57 28.07 9.14 -10.08
CA GLY A 57 27.71 9.69 -11.40
C GLY A 57 26.63 8.92 -12.15
N ASP A 58 26.22 7.75 -11.65
CA ASP A 58 25.15 6.94 -12.23
C ASP A 58 23.80 7.66 -12.21
N ARG A 59 23.02 7.46 -13.28
CA ARG A 59 21.65 7.96 -13.41
C ARG A 59 20.68 6.81 -13.56
N VAL A 60 19.59 6.86 -12.80
CA VAL A 60 18.53 5.85 -12.83
C VAL A 60 17.21 6.51 -13.24
N ASP A 61 16.47 5.84 -14.12
CA ASP A 61 15.13 6.25 -14.52
C ASP A 61 14.11 5.98 -13.38
N PRO A 62 13.43 7.00 -12.86
CA PRO A 62 12.48 6.83 -11.75
C PRO A 62 11.19 6.10 -12.14
N ARG A 63 10.89 5.91 -13.43
CA ARG A 63 9.62 5.31 -13.88
C ARG A 63 9.43 3.84 -13.51
N GLY A 64 10.52 3.13 -13.23
CA GLY A 64 10.52 1.77 -12.69
C GLY A 64 10.72 1.70 -11.18
N LEU A 65 10.99 2.84 -10.53
CA LEU A 65 11.34 2.92 -9.13
C LEU A 65 10.08 2.96 -8.27
N LEU A 66 10.00 2.03 -7.33
CA LEU A 66 8.93 1.95 -6.34
C LEU A 66 9.27 2.74 -5.08
N TRP A 67 10.53 2.63 -4.63
CA TRP A 67 10.98 3.23 -3.38
C TRP A 67 12.51 3.37 -3.31
N ILE A 68 12.97 4.28 -2.47
CA ILE A 68 14.38 4.42 -2.05
C ILE A 68 14.43 4.15 -0.56
N GLU A 69 15.12 3.09 -0.17
CA GLU A 69 15.48 2.81 1.23
C GLU A 69 16.79 3.51 1.54
N HIS A 70 16.73 4.52 2.40
CA HIS A 70 17.90 5.27 2.80
C HIS A 70 18.66 4.55 3.91
N GLY A 71 19.96 4.32 3.69
CA GLY A 71 20.80 3.60 4.65
C GLY A 71 21.05 4.37 5.94
N ASP A 72 20.90 5.69 5.90
CA ASP A 72 21.07 6.62 7.01
C ASP A 72 19.74 7.00 7.68
N ALA A 73 18.68 6.20 7.49
CA ALA A 73 17.38 6.40 8.11
C ALA A 73 17.45 6.56 9.63
N PRO A 74 16.95 7.69 10.19
CA PRO A 74 16.84 7.86 11.63
C PRO A 74 16.02 6.74 12.27
N ALA A 75 16.35 6.38 13.51
CA ALA A 75 15.66 5.31 14.23
C ALA A 75 14.13 5.50 14.29
N ALA A 76 13.67 6.74 14.49
CA ALA A 76 12.25 7.10 14.48
C ALA A 76 11.60 6.83 13.11
N PHE A 77 12.28 7.15 12.00
CA PHE A 77 11.77 6.85 10.66
C PHE A 77 11.65 5.33 10.44
N ALA A 78 12.67 4.57 10.83
CA ALA A 78 12.66 3.11 10.74
C ALA A 78 11.56 2.48 11.61
N ALA A 79 11.30 3.03 12.80
CA ALA A 79 10.19 2.63 13.67
C ALA A 79 8.83 2.93 13.03
N GLY A 80 8.70 4.08 12.36
CA GLY A 80 7.52 4.43 11.57
C GLY A 80 7.24 3.44 10.43
N GLU A 81 8.28 3.03 9.71
CA GLU A 81 8.18 2.01 8.65
C GLU A 81 7.72 0.65 9.22
N ALA A 82 8.25 0.25 10.38
CA ALA A 82 7.83 -0.97 11.06
C ALA A 82 6.35 -0.91 11.50
N ALA A 83 5.94 0.18 12.14
CA ALA A 83 4.55 0.40 12.56
C ALA A 83 3.59 0.44 11.36
N LEU A 84 3.99 1.06 10.25
CA LEU A 84 3.19 1.12 9.02
C LEU A 84 2.99 -0.27 8.41
N ARG A 85 4.04 -1.11 8.38
CA ARG A 85 3.94 -2.52 7.95
C ARG A 85 3.06 -3.35 8.87
N ALA A 86 3.06 -3.06 10.17
CA ALA A 86 2.20 -3.69 11.15
C ALA A 86 0.74 -3.20 11.13
N GLY A 87 0.38 -2.23 10.27
CA GLY A 87 -0.96 -1.65 10.22
C GLY A 87 -1.27 -0.70 11.39
N GLN A 88 -0.28 -0.37 12.21
CA GLN A 88 -0.41 0.52 13.36
C GLN A 88 -0.31 1.99 12.93
N PHE A 89 -1.28 2.46 12.15
CA PHE A 89 -1.21 3.74 11.45
C PHE A 89 -0.97 4.95 12.38
N ARG A 90 -1.63 4.99 13.54
CA ARG A 90 -1.42 6.08 14.52
C ARG A 90 0.01 6.09 15.07
N SER A 91 0.54 4.93 15.42
CA SER A 91 1.92 4.78 15.86
C SER A 91 2.89 5.19 14.76
N ALA A 92 2.64 4.77 13.52
CA ALA A 92 3.46 5.15 12.37
C ALA A 92 3.53 6.68 12.21
N VAL A 93 2.40 7.37 12.25
CA VAL A 93 2.35 8.85 12.20
C VAL A 93 3.20 9.48 13.30
N GLN A 94 3.06 9.03 14.55
CA GLN A 94 3.85 9.56 15.67
C GLN A 94 5.36 9.39 15.46
N GLN A 95 5.78 8.23 14.94
CA GLN A 95 7.19 7.94 14.69
C GLN A 95 7.77 8.79 13.55
N TYR A 96 7.00 9.03 12.47
CA TYR A 96 7.42 9.93 11.40
C TYR A 96 7.46 11.39 11.86
N GLU A 97 6.53 11.83 12.69
CA GLU A 97 6.58 13.18 13.30
C GLU A 97 7.78 13.35 14.23
N ALA A 98 8.13 12.31 14.99
CA ALA A 98 9.35 12.30 15.80
C ALA A 98 10.61 12.39 14.93
N ALA A 99 10.64 11.72 13.77
CA ALA A 99 11.73 11.82 12.82
C ALA A 99 11.85 13.25 12.23
N LEU A 100 10.73 13.90 11.92
CA LEU A 100 10.70 15.31 11.49
C LEU A 100 11.25 16.25 12.57
N ALA A 101 10.82 16.07 13.83
CA ALA A 101 11.21 16.92 14.95
C ALA A 101 12.69 16.77 15.33
N ALA A 102 13.23 15.55 15.21
CA ALA A 102 14.65 15.28 15.49
C ALA A 102 15.58 15.87 14.42
N GLY A 103 15.06 16.17 13.22
CA GLY A 103 15.87 16.51 12.06
C GLY A 103 16.68 15.31 11.56
N GLY A 104 17.61 15.54 10.64
CA GLY A 104 18.43 14.49 10.06
C GLY A 104 18.82 14.78 8.61
N PRO A 105 19.10 13.74 7.82
CA PRO A 105 19.39 13.88 6.39
C PRO A 105 18.30 14.65 5.63
N ASP A 106 18.69 15.35 4.58
CA ASP A 106 17.81 16.25 3.80
C ASP A 106 16.58 15.56 3.19
N TRP A 107 16.60 14.23 3.04
CA TRP A 107 15.46 13.47 2.52
C TRP A 107 14.37 13.23 3.58
N VAL A 108 14.71 13.29 4.89
CA VAL A 108 13.79 12.95 5.99
C VAL A 108 12.51 13.79 5.97
N PRO A 109 12.55 15.12 5.75
CA PRO A 109 11.34 15.94 5.69
C PRO A 109 10.31 15.46 4.66
N SER A 110 10.74 15.28 3.41
CA SER A 110 9.86 14.88 2.31
C SER A 110 9.34 13.45 2.47
N TRP A 111 10.20 12.51 2.84
CA TRP A 111 9.81 11.11 3.02
C TRP A 111 8.84 10.94 4.19
N SER A 112 9.14 11.58 5.34
CA SER A 112 8.27 11.49 6.53
C SER A 112 6.91 12.13 6.26
N THR A 113 6.86 13.26 5.56
CA THR A 113 5.60 13.94 5.22
C THR A 113 4.70 13.05 4.35
N VAL A 114 5.25 12.47 3.28
CA VAL A 114 4.50 11.55 2.42
C VAL A 114 4.07 10.30 3.20
N ARG A 115 4.93 9.78 4.07
CA ARG A 115 4.60 8.62 4.91
C ARG A 115 3.53 8.88 5.96
N ILE A 116 3.50 10.07 6.55
CA ILE A 116 2.41 10.53 7.42
C ILE A 116 1.10 10.55 6.60
N GLY A 117 1.12 11.16 5.41
CA GLY A 117 -0.04 11.18 4.52
C GLY A 117 -0.55 9.78 4.14
N GLU A 118 0.35 8.85 3.81
CA GLU A 118 0.00 7.45 3.53
C GLU A 118 -0.60 6.73 4.75
N ALA A 119 0.00 6.90 5.93
CA ALA A 119 -0.49 6.29 7.15
C ALA A 119 -1.88 6.81 7.52
N LEU A 120 -2.09 8.13 7.43
CA LEU A 120 -3.38 8.78 7.68
C LEU A 120 -4.44 8.34 6.64
N SER A 121 -4.08 8.25 5.36
CA SER A 121 -4.97 7.76 4.30
C SER A 121 -5.44 6.32 4.55
N ARG A 122 -4.54 5.45 5.03
CA ARG A 122 -4.89 4.08 5.43
C ARG A 122 -5.74 4.03 6.71
N ALA A 123 -5.49 4.91 7.68
CA ALA A 123 -6.34 5.04 8.85
C ALA A 123 -7.76 5.52 8.47
N ALA A 124 -7.87 6.44 7.52
CA ALA A 124 -9.13 6.92 6.98
C ALA A 124 -9.92 5.79 6.29
N ALA A 125 -9.25 4.99 5.46
CA ALA A 125 -9.86 3.80 4.85
C ALA A 125 -10.30 2.76 5.89
N ALA A 126 -9.72 2.76 7.10
CA ALA A 126 -10.13 1.94 8.23
C ALA A 126 -11.25 2.57 9.09
N GLY A 127 -11.75 3.75 8.70
CA GLY A 127 -12.90 4.41 9.35
C GLY A 127 -12.55 5.67 10.16
N ASP A 128 -11.28 6.07 10.28
CA ASP A 128 -10.90 7.32 10.95
C ASP A 128 -11.08 8.52 10.02
N ARG A 129 -12.31 9.08 9.98
CA ARG A 129 -12.62 10.25 9.15
C ARG A 129 -11.76 11.47 9.45
N THR A 130 -11.29 11.64 10.69
CA THR A 130 -10.42 12.78 11.05
C THR A 130 -9.04 12.67 10.42
N ALA A 131 -8.57 11.43 10.22
CA ALA A 131 -7.33 11.16 9.50
C ALA A 131 -7.43 11.52 8.02
N ALA A 132 -8.62 11.44 7.40
CA ALA A 132 -8.82 11.73 5.98
C ALA A 132 -8.48 13.19 5.65
N GLU A 133 -9.10 14.14 6.37
CA GLU A 133 -8.87 15.58 6.18
C GLU A 133 -7.42 15.97 6.41
N ARG A 134 -6.83 15.41 7.46
CA ARG A 134 -5.43 15.65 7.79
C ARG A 134 -4.48 15.10 6.72
N ALA A 135 -4.77 13.92 6.16
CA ALA A 135 -4.02 13.36 5.04
C ALA A 135 -4.09 14.28 3.81
N ILE A 136 -5.30 14.75 3.47
CA ILE A 136 -5.55 15.64 2.33
C ILE A 136 -4.70 16.91 2.46
N THR A 137 -4.84 17.64 3.58
CA THR A 137 -4.08 18.89 3.80
C THR A 137 -2.57 18.66 3.77
N THR A 138 -2.09 17.56 4.36
CA THR A 138 -0.65 17.24 4.40
C THR A 138 -0.11 16.97 2.99
N LEU A 139 -0.84 16.21 2.19
CA LEU A 139 -0.40 15.79 0.86
C LEU A 139 -0.56 16.90 -0.19
N GLU A 140 -1.62 17.70 -0.11
CA GLU A 140 -1.79 18.88 -0.98
C GLU A 140 -0.65 19.89 -0.76
N ARG A 141 -0.30 20.17 0.51
CA ARG A 141 0.86 21.03 0.82
C ARG A 141 2.14 20.44 0.26
N PHE A 142 2.40 19.16 0.49
CA PHE A 142 3.59 18.50 -0.05
C PHE A 142 3.69 18.64 -1.58
N LEU A 143 2.59 18.39 -2.29
CA LEU A 143 2.52 18.48 -3.76
C LEU A 143 2.67 19.92 -4.28
N ALA A 144 2.22 20.91 -3.52
CA ALA A 144 2.39 22.33 -3.86
C ALA A 144 3.84 22.79 -3.65
N ASP A 145 4.46 22.40 -2.53
CA ASP A 145 5.80 22.85 -2.14
C ASP A 145 6.92 22.10 -2.89
N ASN A 146 6.64 20.89 -3.41
CA ASN A 146 7.63 20.00 -4.01
C ASN A 146 7.25 19.56 -5.44
N PRO A 147 7.14 20.48 -6.41
CA PRO A 147 6.90 20.11 -7.81
C PRO A 147 8.04 19.22 -8.33
N ASP A 148 7.69 18.24 -9.17
CA ASP A 148 8.63 17.26 -9.75
C ASP A 148 9.38 16.35 -8.74
N HIS A 149 8.98 16.29 -7.47
CA HIS A 149 9.62 15.41 -6.48
C HIS A 149 9.42 13.92 -6.81
N VAL A 150 10.41 13.05 -6.55
CA VAL A 150 10.33 11.61 -6.85
C VAL A 150 9.13 10.90 -6.19
N LEU A 151 8.66 11.44 -5.06
CA LEU A 151 7.51 10.93 -4.31
C LEU A 151 6.15 11.47 -4.80
N GLU A 152 6.12 12.38 -5.77
CA GLU A 152 4.88 12.95 -6.31
C GLU A 152 3.82 11.89 -6.67
N PRO A 153 4.11 10.83 -7.45
CA PRO A 153 3.09 9.84 -7.79
C PRO A 153 2.57 9.07 -6.56
N ARG A 154 3.42 8.89 -5.56
CA ARG A 154 3.06 8.23 -4.31
C ARG A 154 2.15 9.11 -3.45
N ALA A 155 2.45 10.40 -3.38
CA ALA A 155 1.62 11.40 -2.72
C ALA A 155 0.26 11.55 -3.41
N LEU A 156 0.22 11.61 -4.75
CA LEU A 156 -1.04 11.63 -5.52
C LEU A 156 -1.91 10.40 -5.25
N ARG A 157 -1.33 9.20 -5.20
CA ARG A 157 -2.07 7.98 -4.86
C ARG A 157 -2.68 8.06 -3.47
N ALA A 158 -1.90 8.47 -2.47
CA ALA A 158 -2.37 8.59 -1.09
C ALA A 158 -3.44 9.68 -0.92
N LEU A 159 -3.30 10.79 -1.66
CA LEU A 159 -4.25 11.91 -1.66
C LEU A 159 -5.58 11.47 -2.25
N GLY A 160 -5.58 10.84 -3.43
CA GLY A 160 -6.81 10.32 -4.04
C GLY A 160 -7.51 9.30 -3.14
N GLN A 161 -6.75 8.44 -2.45
CA GLN A 161 -7.31 7.50 -1.47
C GLN A 161 -7.94 8.22 -0.26
N ALA A 162 -7.30 9.27 0.25
CA ALA A 162 -7.84 10.06 1.36
C ALA A 162 -9.09 10.84 0.95
N GLN A 163 -9.11 11.40 -0.26
CA GLN A 163 -10.26 12.07 -0.85
C GLN A 163 -11.46 11.11 -1.00
N LEU A 164 -11.24 9.88 -1.46
CA LEU A 164 -12.30 8.86 -1.48
C LEU A 164 -12.82 8.54 -0.08
N ALA A 165 -11.95 8.41 0.92
CA ALA A 165 -12.37 8.15 2.30
C ALA A 165 -13.10 9.34 2.96
N ALA A 166 -12.90 10.55 2.44
CA ALA A 166 -13.61 11.77 2.83
C ALA A 166 -14.87 12.04 1.97
N ASP A 167 -15.32 11.06 1.18
CA ASP A 167 -16.47 11.17 0.27
C ASP A 167 -16.32 12.28 -0.81
N ARG A 168 -15.07 12.71 -1.10
CA ARG A 168 -14.73 13.71 -2.12
C ARG A 168 -14.37 13.06 -3.44
N ALA A 169 -15.34 12.33 -4.01
CA ALA A 169 -15.08 11.48 -5.17
C ALA A 169 -14.68 12.25 -6.44
N SER A 170 -15.15 13.49 -6.62
CA SER A 170 -14.74 14.34 -7.76
C SER A 170 -13.30 14.84 -7.65
N ASP A 171 -12.86 15.22 -6.44
CA ASP A 171 -11.46 15.61 -6.19
C ASP A 171 -10.54 14.41 -6.39
N ALA A 172 -10.96 13.23 -5.91
CA ALA A 172 -10.24 11.98 -6.11
C ALA A 172 -10.08 11.65 -7.61
N GLU A 173 -11.14 11.83 -8.40
CA GLU A 173 -11.09 11.64 -9.86
C GLU A 173 -10.01 12.53 -10.49
N ALA A 174 -9.99 13.83 -10.19
CA ALA A 174 -8.98 14.75 -10.70
C ALA A 174 -7.55 14.36 -10.28
N THR A 175 -7.35 13.99 -9.00
CA THR A 175 -6.06 13.55 -8.47
C THR A 175 -5.58 12.27 -9.15
N PHE A 176 -6.46 11.28 -9.33
CA PHE A 176 -6.12 10.03 -9.99
C PHE A 176 -5.92 10.21 -11.50
N GLN A 177 -6.60 11.17 -12.13
CA GLN A 177 -6.35 11.53 -13.53
C GLN A 177 -4.94 12.09 -13.70
N ARG A 178 -4.46 12.92 -12.75
CA ARG A 178 -3.08 13.41 -12.72
C ARG A 178 -2.08 12.28 -12.49
N LEU A 179 -2.39 11.30 -11.63
CA LEU A 179 -1.55 10.11 -11.42
C LEU A 179 -1.51 9.18 -12.64
N ALA A 180 -2.63 9.06 -13.35
CA ALA A 180 -2.77 8.25 -14.56
C ALA A 180 -1.99 8.81 -15.77
N ASP A 181 -1.35 9.97 -15.61
CA ASP A 181 -0.42 10.50 -16.60
C ASP A 181 0.79 9.55 -16.74
N ARG A 182 1.12 9.20 -17.98
CA ARG A 182 2.20 8.27 -18.33
C ARG A 182 3.59 8.74 -17.93
N LYS A 183 3.77 10.02 -17.59
CA LYS A 183 5.08 10.57 -17.21
C LYS A 183 5.73 9.85 -16.01
N TYR A 184 4.94 9.21 -15.14
CA TYR A 184 5.45 8.46 -13.98
C TYR A 184 5.76 6.99 -14.28
N GLY A 185 5.48 6.48 -15.48
CA GLY A 185 5.68 5.07 -15.83
C GLY A 185 4.43 4.20 -15.67
N GLU A 186 4.48 2.98 -16.23
CA GLU A 186 3.34 2.07 -16.35
C GLU A 186 2.71 1.71 -14.98
N TYR A 187 3.53 1.58 -13.93
CA TYR A 187 3.05 1.24 -12.59
C TYR A 187 2.10 2.29 -12.01
N TRP A 188 2.53 3.55 -12.05
CA TRP A 188 1.76 4.67 -11.54
C TRP A 188 0.57 5.00 -12.46
N GLU A 189 0.72 4.84 -13.78
CA GLU A 189 -0.41 4.94 -14.73
C GLU A 189 -1.55 3.98 -14.34
N MET A 190 -1.22 2.72 -14.06
CA MET A 190 -2.21 1.71 -13.69
C MET A 190 -2.83 1.97 -12.30
N TRP A 191 -2.06 2.46 -11.33
CA TRP A 191 -2.61 2.91 -10.05
C TRP A 191 -3.56 4.09 -10.21
N GLY A 192 -3.23 5.06 -11.06
CA GLY A 192 -4.10 6.18 -11.40
C GLY A 192 -5.41 5.71 -12.03
N LYS A 193 -5.34 4.85 -13.05
CA LYS A 193 -6.54 4.29 -13.71
C LYS A 193 -7.42 3.46 -12.78
N LEU A 194 -6.81 2.66 -11.90
CA LEU A 194 -7.52 1.97 -10.83
C LEU A 194 -8.25 2.96 -9.91
N GLY A 195 -7.56 4.03 -9.50
CA GLY A 195 -8.13 5.09 -8.68
C GLY A 195 -9.29 5.81 -9.36
N LEU A 196 -9.18 6.11 -10.66
CA LEU A 196 -10.28 6.65 -11.48
C LEU A 196 -11.50 5.74 -11.47
N GLY A 197 -11.29 4.43 -11.69
CA GLY A 197 -12.36 3.44 -11.58
C GLY A 197 -13.06 3.51 -10.23
N ARG A 198 -12.32 3.59 -9.12
CA ARG A 198 -12.88 3.72 -7.76
C ARG A 198 -13.60 5.05 -7.52
N ALA A 199 -13.09 6.15 -8.06
CA ALA A 199 -13.75 7.45 -7.97
C ALA A 199 -15.09 7.45 -8.73
N LEU A 200 -15.13 6.87 -9.92
CA LEU A 200 -16.37 6.68 -10.68
C LEU A 200 -17.38 5.80 -9.93
N LEU A 201 -16.92 4.75 -9.24
CA LEU A 201 -17.79 3.94 -8.37
C LEU A 201 -18.40 4.75 -7.23
N ALA A 202 -17.58 5.53 -6.52
CA ALA A 202 -18.05 6.38 -5.43
C ALA A 202 -19.05 7.45 -5.91
N GLN A 203 -18.98 7.86 -7.18
CA GLN A 203 -19.94 8.77 -7.82
C GLN A 203 -21.20 8.08 -8.38
N GLY A 204 -21.32 6.75 -8.26
CA GLY A 204 -22.43 6.01 -8.84
C GLY A 204 -22.34 5.79 -10.36
N LYS A 205 -21.23 6.17 -11.00
CA LYS A 205 -20.98 6.02 -12.44
C LYS A 205 -20.48 4.61 -12.75
N TYR A 206 -21.30 3.60 -12.48
CA TYR A 206 -20.86 2.19 -12.47
C TYR A 206 -20.42 1.68 -13.84
N THR A 207 -21.12 2.07 -14.91
CA THR A 207 -20.75 1.66 -16.28
C THR A 207 -19.38 2.22 -16.67
N ASP A 208 -19.11 3.48 -16.36
CA ASP A 208 -17.83 4.12 -16.66
C ASP A 208 -16.71 3.50 -15.82
N ALA A 209 -16.98 3.20 -14.55
CA ALA A 209 -16.04 2.49 -13.70
C ALA A 209 -15.66 1.11 -14.28
N LEU A 210 -16.64 0.34 -14.75
CA LEU A 210 -16.40 -0.96 -15.40
C LEU A 210 -15.52 -0.81 -16.65
N GLN A 211 -15.77 0.21 -17.48
CA GLN A 211 -14.96 0.50 -18.67
C GLN A 211 -13.52 0.88 -18.32
N GLN A 212 -13.31 1.64 -17.25
CA GLN A 212 -11.97 2.04 -16.79
C GLN A 212 -11.19 0.89 -16.15
N LEU A 213 -11.85 0.00 -15.42
CA LEU A 213 -11.19 -1.07 -14.66
C LEU A 213 -10.75 -2.25 -15.55
N GLU A 214 -11.47 -2.51 -16.65
CA GLU A 214 -11.14 -3.60 -17.57
C GLU A 214 -9.69 -3.54 -18.13
N PRO A 215 -9.24 -2.44 -18.76
CA PRO A 215 -7.89 -2.36 -19.30
C PRO A 215 -6.82 -2.48 -18.20
N VAL A 216 -7.10 -2.03 -16.98
CA VAL A 216 -6.18 -2.19 -15.83
C VAL A 216 -5.99 -3.66 -15.49
N ILE A 217 -7.07 -4.44 -15.44
CA ILE A 217 -7.01 -5.89 -15.19
C ILE A 217 -6.26 -6.60 -16.32
N GLN A 218 -6.57 -6.28 -17.57
CA GLN A 218 -5.93 -6.90 -18.75
C GLN A 218 -4.43 -6.60 -18.83
N PHE A 219 -4.02 -5.42 -18.40
CA PHE A 219 -2.60 -5.05 -18.31
C PHE A 219 -1.91 -5.74 -17.13
N ALA A 220 -2.48 -5.64 -15.92
CA ALA A 220 -1.86 -6.13 -14.70
C ALA A 220 -1.72 -7.66 -14.68
N LYS A 221 -2.62 -8.40 -15.32
CA LYS A 221 -2.59 -9.88 -15.33
C LYS A 221 -1.37 -10.48 -16.03
N THR A 222 -0.69 -9.73 -16.90
CA THR A 222 0.46 -10.21 -17.68
C THR A 222 1.80 -9.60 -17.24
N ARG A 223 1.82 -8.76 -16.20
CA ARG A 223 2.99 -8.00 -15.78
C ARG A 223 3.44 -8.37 -14.36
N LYS A 224 4.72 -8.73 -14.22
CA LYS A 224 5.34 -8.95 -12.90
C LYS A 224 5.36 -7.64 -12.11
N GLY A 225 5.06 -7.70 -10.81
CA GLY A 225 5.00 -6.51 -9.94
C GLY A 225 3.62 -5.84 -9.88
N PHE A 226 2.65 -6.25 -10.70
CA PHE A 226 1.31 -5.64 -10.78
C PHE A 226 0.23 -6.43 -10.02
N GLY A 227 0.60 -7.42 -9.21
CA GLY A 227 -0.35 -8.29 -8.51
C GLY A 227 -1.29 -7.56 -7.56
N GLU A 228 -0.80 -6.52 -6.86
CA GLU A 228 -1.64 -5.69 -5.99
C GLU A 228 -2.69 -4.91 -6.80
N ILE A 229 -2.27 -4.29 -7.91
CA ILE A 229 -3.16 -3.56 -8.82
C ILE A 229 -4.20 -4.50 -9.41
N LEU A 230 -3.80 -5.70 -9.84
CA LEU A 230 -4.70 -6.72 -10.38
C LEU A 230 -5.80 -7.07 -9.37
N GLY A 231 -5.43 -7.43 -8.15
CA GLY A 231 -6.39 -7.80 -7.11
C GLY A 231 -7.32 -6.63 -6.75
N ALA A 232 -6.76 -5.42 -6.65
CA ALA A 232 -7.52 -4.22 -6.33
C ALA A 232 -8.51 -3.82 -7.44
N ALA A 233 -8.12 -3.97 -8.71
CA ALA A 233 -8.97 -3.69 -9.86
C ALA A 233 -10.08 -4.74 -10.03
N GLN A 234 -9.76 -6.02 -9.82
CA GLN A 234 -10.76 -7.09 -9.81
C GLN A 234 -11.79 -6.89 -8.69
N ALA A 235 -11.33 -6.51 -7.48
CA ALA A 235 -12.24 -6.20 -6.38
C ALA A 235 -13.18 -5.04 -6.73
N ALA A 236 -12.63 -3.92 -7.23
CA ALA A 236 -13.42 -2.76 -7.65
C ALA A 236 -14.40 -3.09 -8.79
N LYS A 237 -14.00 -3.91 -9.77
CA LYS A 237 -14.87 -4.29 -10.89
C LYS A 237 -16.06 -5.12 -10.42
N GLY A 238 -15.82 -6.07 -9.52
CA GLY A 238 -16.91 -6.85 -8.95
C GLY A 238 -17.84 -6.02 -8.05
N GLU A 239 -17.29 -5.08 -7.28
CA GLU A 239 -18.07 -4.09 -6.53
C GLU A 239 -18.94 -3.23 -7.46
N ALA A 240 -18.41 -2.84 -8.62
CA ALA A 240 -19.15 -2.11 -9.64
C ALA A 240 -20.39 -2.86 -10.12
N PHE A 241 -20.25 -4.15 -10.45
CA PHE A 241 -21.40 -4.97 -10.87
C PHE A 241 -22.44 -5.06 -9.75
N VAL A 242 -22.01 -5.30 -8.51
CA VAL A 242 -22.92 -5.38 -7.36
C VAL A 242 -23.63 -4.05 -7.12
N ALA A 243 -22.91 -2.93 -7.14
CA ALA A 243 -23.48 -1.60 -6.91
C ALA A 243 -24.45 -1.17 -8.02
N LYS A 244 -24.20 -1.61 -9.26
CA LYS A 244 -25.09 -1.42 -10.41
C LYS A 244 -26.37 -2.28 -10.34
N GLY A 245 -26.37 -3.34 -9.54
CA GLY A 245 -27.45 -4.34 -9.48
C GLY A 245 -27.34 -5.47 -10.50
N ASP A 246 -26.23 -5.50 -11.25
CA ASP A 246 -25.89 -6.52 -12.25
C ASP A 246 -25.33 -7.77 -11.53
N TYR A 247 -26.16 -8.40 -10.69
CA TYR A 247 -25.72 -9.47 -9.80
C TYR A 247 -25.33 -10.75 -10.55
N ASP A 248 -25.96 -11.02 -11.70
CA ASP A 248 -25.63 -12.18 -12.53
C ASP A 248 -24.23 -12.05 -13.12
N GLU A 249 -23.87 -10.85 -13.59
CA GLU A 249 -22.54 -10.50 -14.06
C GLU A 249 -21.51 -10.54 -12.93
N ALA A 250 -21.84 -10.02 -11.75
CA ALA A 250 -20.98 -10.09 -10.57
C ALA A 250 -20.66 -11.54 -10.20
N ILE A 251 -21.69 -12.40 -10.15
CA ILE A 251 -21.54 -13.82 -9.85
C ILE A 251 -20.65 -14.50 -10.89
N ARG A 252 -20.93 -14.32 -12.19
CA ARG A 252 -20.13 -14.90 -13.26
C ARG A 252 -18.66 -14.46 -13.17
N PHE A 253 -18.43 -13.18 -12.92
CA PHE A 253 -17.10 -12.60 -12.79
C PHE A 253 -16.33 -13.19 -11.60
N TYR A 254 -16.94 -13.25 -10.41
CA TYR A 254 -16.26 -13.81 -9.24
C TYR A 254 -16.07 -15.32 -9.33
N GLU A 255 -16.98 -16.05 -9.99
CA GLU A 255 -16.78 -17.48 -10.26
C GLU A 255 -15.59 -17.73 -11.20
N GLU A 256 -15.46 -16.94 -12.27
CA GLU A 256 -14.31 -17.01 -13.17
C GLU A 256 -13.01 -16.69 -12.41
N LEU A 257 -13.02 -15.63 -11.59
CA LEU A 257 -11.88 -15.25 -10.78
C LEU A 257 -11.46 -16.38 -9.82
N ALA A 258 -12.43 -16.99 -9.14
CA ALA A 258 -12.22 -18.11 -8.24
C ALA A 258 -11.72 -19.39 -8.93
N ARG A 259 -12.15 -19.66 -10.18
CA ARG A 259 -11.69 -20.81 -10.97
C ARG A 259 -10.31 -20.61 -11.57
N SER A 260 -9.99 -19.38 -11.99
CA SER A 260 -8.80 -19.11 -12.79
C SER A 260 -7.51 -19.41 -12.04
N GLY A 261 -7.44 -19.17 -10.72
CA GLY A 261 -6.30 -19.47 -9.83
C GLY A 261 -4.94 -18.91 -10.26
N LYS A 262 -4.87 -18.21 -11.40
CA LYS A 262 -3.66 -17.73 -12.05
C LYS A 262 -3.37 -16.32 -11.55
N GLY A 263 -2.18 -16.14 -10.97
CA GLY A 263 -1.69 -14.82 -10.54
C GLY A 263 -2.41 -14.21 -9.34
N THR A 264 -3.24 -14.97 -8.64
CA THR A 264 -3.98 -14.52 -7.45
C THR A 264 -3.40 -15.15 -6.20
N SER A 265 -2.99 -14.33 -5.24
CA SER A 265 -2.59 -14.82 -3.92
C SER A 265 -3.77 -15.52 -3.22
N ALA A 266 -3.50 -16.35 -2.20
CA ALA A 266 -4.55 -16.96 -1.39
C ALA A 266 -5.53 -15.91 -0.83
N GLN A 267 -5.03 -14.71 -0.50
CA GLN A 267 -5.83 -13.56 -0.08
C GLN A 267 -6.83 -13.11 -1.16
N SER A 268 -6.37 -12.94 -2.41
CA SER A 268 -7.22 -12.50 -3.52
C SER A 268 -8.29 -13.55 -3.85
N ALA A 269 -7.94 -14.83 -3.83
CA ALA A 269 -8.90 -15.92 -4.02
C ALA A 269 -9.95 -15.97 -2.91
N ALA A 270 -9.55 -15.84 -1.64
CA ALA A 270 -10.46 -15.78 -0.51
C ALA A 270 -11.43 -14.59 -0.61
N GLY A 271 -10.91 -13.41 -0.97
CA GLY A 271 -11.73 -12.20 -1.21
C GLY A 271 -12.74 -12.39 -2.34
N ALA A 272 -12.38 -13.07 -3.43
CA ALA A 272 -13.29 -13.37 -4.52
C ALA A 272 -14.47 -14.25 -4.07
N PHE A 273 -14.21 -15.30 -3.27
CA PHE A 273 -15.28 -16.15 -2.72
C PHE A 273 -16.19 -15.40 -1.75
N VAL A 274 -15.63 -14.54 -0.90
CA VAL A 274 -16.41 -13.68 -0.01
C VAL A 274 -17.34 -12.79 -0.84
N ASN A 275 -16.83 -12.11 -1.86
CA ASN A 275 -17.65 -11.21 -2.66
C ASN A 275 -18.65 -11.95 -3.56
N LEU A 276 -18.33 -13.16 -4.02
CA LEU A 276 -19.29 -14.06 -4.67
C LEU A 276 -20.46 -14.37 -3.74
N GLY A 277 -20.19 -14.68 -2.47
CA GLY A 277 -21.21 -14.89 -1.46
C GLY A 277 -22.10 -13.65 -1.28
N LYS A 278 -21.49 -12.46 -1.21
CA LYS A 278 -22.23 -11.20 -1.08
C LYS A 278 -23.12 -10.93 -2.30
N ALA A 279 -22.63 -11.24 -3.50
CA ALA A 279 -23.42 -11.12 -4.73
C ALA A 279 -24.63 -12.07 -4.71
N TYR A 280 -24.45 -13.31 -4.27
CA TYR A 280 -25.57 -14.24 -4.06
C TYR A 280 -26.57 -13.71 -3.02
N GLU A 281 -26.11 -13.23 -1.86
CA GLU A 281 -27.00 -12.63 -0.83
C GLU A 281 -27.82 -11.46 -1.38
N LYS A 282 -27.19 -10.59 -2.18
CA LYS A 282 -27.85 -9.41 -2.78
C LYS A 282 -28.84 -9.77 -3.87
N ARG A 283 -28.55 -10.79 -4.68
CA ARG A 283 -29.48 -11.28 -5.72
C ARG A 283 -30.70 -11.95 -5.10
N GLY A 284 -30.50 -12.79 -4.08
CA GLY A 284 -31.56 -13.34 -3.23
C GLY A 284 -32.57 -14.25 -3.93
N ARG A 285 -32.21 -14.91 -5.04
CA ARG A 285 -33.14 -15.75 -5.83
C ARG A 285 -32.88 -17.24 -5.62
N GLY A 286 -33.93 -18.04 -5.52
CA GLY A 286 -33.84 -19.51 -5.48
C GLY A 286 -32.81 -20.03 -4.48
N ASP A 287 -31.80 -20.75 -4.98
CA ASP A 287 -30.74 -21.39 -4.18
C ASP A 287 -29.62 -20.45 -3.73
N ASP A 288 -29.71 -19.13 -3.97
CA ASP A 288 -28.61 -18.19 -3.70
C ASP A 288 -28.15 -18.18 -2.26
N ARG A 289 -29.07 -18.26 -1.29
CA ARG A 289 -28.72 -18.34 0.12
C ARG A 289 -27.83 -19.56 0.42
N ARG A 290 -28.20 -20.72 -0.14
CA ARG A 290 -27.43 -21.97 -0.02
C ARG A 290 -26.06 -21.83 -0.68
N ARG A 291 -25.99 -21.20 -1.86
CA ARG A 291 -24.73 -20.95 -2.58
C ARG A 291 -23.83 -19.98 -1.81
N ALA A 292 -24.39 -18.90 -1.25
CA ALA A 292 -23.66 -17.95 -0.40
C ALA A 292 -23.05 -18.65 0.82
N LEU A 293 -23.85 -19.44 1.54
CA LEU A 293 -23.37 -20.22 2.67
C LEU A 293 -22.25 -21.20 2.26
N MET A 294 -22.37 -21.86 1.11
CA MET A 294 -21.35 -22.79 0.60
C MET A 294 -20.02 -22.08 0.32
N VAL A 295 -20.03 -20.90 -0.31
CA VAL A 295 -18.79 -20.17 -0.60
C VAL A 295 -18.16 -19.58 0.65
N TYR A 296 -18.95 -19.12 1.63
CA TYR A 296 -18.40 -18.69 2.93
C TYR A 296 -17.78 -19.84 3.70
N ARG A 297 -18.42 -21.01 3.74
CA ARG A 297 -17.85 -22.23 4.32
C ARG A 297 -16.53 -22.63 3.64
N ARG A 298 -16.47 -22.51 2.31
CA ARG A 298 -15.23 -22.77 1.57
C ARG A 298 -14.08 -21.85 2.02
N VAL A 299 -14.35 -20.57 2.24
CA VAL A 299 -13.35 -19.63 2.78
C VAL A 299 -12.91 -20.05 4.17
N ALA A 300 -13.85 -20.41 5.05
CA ALA A 300 -13.55 -20.87 6.41
C ALA A 300 -12.68 -22.15 6.43
N ILE A 301 -12.88 -23.07 5.49
CA ILE A 301 -12.13 -24.34 5.45
C ILE A 301 -10.76 -24.17 4.80
N TYR A 302 -10.68 -23.50 3.64
CA TYR A 302 -9.49 -23.54 2.79
C TYR A 302 -8.62 -22.28 2.85
N TYR A 303 -9.12 -21.19 3.44
CA TYR A 303 -8.47 -19.87 3.37
C TYR A 303 -8.22 -19.24 4.75
N ALA A 304 -7.92 -20.05 5.76
CA ALA A 304 -7.56 -19.55 7.10
C ALA A 304 -6.31 -18.65 7.12
N GLY A 305 -5.42 -18.77 6.12
CA GLY A 305 -4.27 -17.87 5.93
C GLY A 305 -4.62 -16.49 5.36
N ALA A 306 -5.91 -16.21 5.13
CA ALA A 306 -6.40 -14.94 4.62
C ALA A 306 -7.29 -14.23 5.67
N PRO A 307 -6.71 -13.68 6.75
CA PRO A 307 -7.43 -13.37 7.99
C PRO A 307 -8.63 -12.44 7.82
N GLY A 308 -8.52 -11.41 6.97
CA GLY A 308 -9.65 -10.50 6.70
C GLY A 308 -10.82 -11.17 5.97
N ALA A 309 -10.54 -11.93 4.91
CA ALA A 309 -11.58 -12.65 4.16
C ALA A 309 -12.17 -13.79 4.99
N TYR A 310 -11.33 -14.46 5.77
CA TYR A 310 -11.70 -15.51 6.70
C TYR A 310 -12.66 -15.00 7.79
N ALA A 311 -12.33 -13.90 8.47
CA ALA A 311 -13.20 -13.29 9.48
C ALA A 311 -14.57 -12.87 8.89
N GLU A 312 -14.57 -12.23 7.72
CA GLU A 312 -15.80 -11.85 7.02
C GLU A 312 -16.66 -13.06 6.63
N ALA A 313 -16.04 -14.14 6.13
CA ALA A 313 -16.76 -15.34 5.76
C ALA A 313 -17.42 -16.03 6.96
N LEU A 314 -16.71 -16.13 8.10
CA LEU A 314 -17.27 -16.69 9.34
C LEU A 314 -18.48 -15.88 9.81
N LEU A 315 -18.37 -14.55 9.88
CA LEU A 315 -19.45 -13.68 10.29
C LEU A 315 -20.68 -13.84 9.39
N ARG A 316 -20.50 -13.85 8.07
CA ARG A 316 -21.60 -13.96 7.12
C ARG A 316 -22.25 -15.34 7.09
N ALA A 317 -21.45 -16.41 7.19
CA ALA A 317 -21.99 -17.76 7.34
C ALA A 317 -22.88 -17.85 8.60
N GLY A 318 -22.41 -17.31 9.73
CA GLY A 318 -23.19 -17.26 10.97
C GLY A 318 -24.50 -16.50 10.82
N LYS A 319 -24.46 -15.28 10.26
CA LYS A 319 -25.66 -14.45 10.02
C LYS A 319 -26.68 -15.14 9.09
N LEU A 320 -26.21 -15.81 8.03
CA LEU A 320 -27.09 -16.56 7.13
C LEU A 320 -27.78 -17.73 7.83
N LEU A 321 -27.03 -18.49 8.64
CA LEU A 321 -27.57 -19.62 9.40
C LEU A 321 -28.56 -19.16 10.48
N GLU A 322 -28.27 -18.05 11.16
CA GLU A 322 -29.17 -17.46 12.14
C GLU A 322 -30.48 -17.00 11.50
N ALA A 323 -30.42 -16.38 10.31
CA ALA A 323 -31.59 -16.02 9.52
C ALA A 323 -32.37 -17.24 8.97
N GLU A 324 -31.80 -18.44 9.03
CA GLU A 324 -32.47 -19.73 8.74
C GLU A 324 -32.99 -20.42 10.03
N GLY A 325 -32.81 -19.83 11.21
CA GLY A 325 -33.17 -20.42 12.50
C GLY A 325 -32.18 -21.48 13.00
N ARG A 326 -31.05 -21.70 12.31
CA ARG A 326 -30.03 -22.71 12.62
C ARG A 326 -29.01 -22.18 13.62
N LYS A 327 -29.48 -21.85 14.82
CA LYS A 327 -28.73 -21.12 15.85
C LYS A 327 -27.46 -21.83 16.30
N ASP A 328 -27.49 -23.15 16.48
CA ASP A 328 -26.32 -23.91 16.94
C ASP A 328 -25.17 -23.89 15.92
N GLU A 329 -25.50 -24.00 14.63
CA GLU A 329 -24.52 -23.88 13.56
C GLU A 329 -23.97 -22.45 13.46
N ALA A 330 -24.83 -21.43 13.57
CA ALA A 330 -24.39 -20.03 13.60
C ALA A 330 -23.41 -19.77 14.76
N ALA A 331 -23.72 -20.30 15.95
CA ALA A 331 -22.88 -20.18 17.14
C ALA A 331 -21.50 -20.83 16.96
N ALA A 332 -21.35 -21.86 16.13
CA ALA A 332 -20.04 -22.43 15.81
C ALA A 332 -19.16 -21.44 15.03
N PHE A 333 -19.70 -20.81 13.98
CA PHE A 333 -18.96 -19.79 13.20
C PHE A 333 -18.58 -18.58 14.05
N TYR A 334 -19.50 -18.12 14.90
CA TYR A 334 -19.29 -17.02 15.82
C TYR A 334 -18.20 -17.31 16.87
N ARG A 335 -18.18 -18.52 17.45
CA ARG A 335 -17.11 -18.94 18.37
C ARG A 335 -15.76 -19.02 17.67
N GLU A 336 -15.72 -19.57 16.47
CA GLU A 336 -14.48 -19.64 15.67
C GLU A 336 -13.96 -18.24 15.34
N LEU A 337 -14.84 -17.31 14.96
CA LEU A 337 -14.49 -15.92 14.67
C LEU A 337 -13.85 -15.23 15.89
N LYS A 338 -14.46 -15.37 17.07
CA LYS A 338 -13.90 -14.81 18.32
C LYS A 338 -12.57 -15.47 18.70
N ALA A 339 -12.45 -16.79 18.53
CA ALA A 339 -11.26 -17.53 18.93
C ALA A 339 -10.06 -17.27 18.01
N ARG A 340 -10.29 -17.18 16.70
CA ARG A 340 -9.22 -17.12 15.68
C ARG A 340 -8.98 -15.73 15.11
N CYS A 341 -9.94 -14.81 15.26
CA CYS A 341 -9.83 -13.43 14.80
C CYS A 341 -10.34 -12.43 15.86
N PRO A 342 -9.87 -12.50 17.12
CA PRO A 342 -10.41 -11.69 18.22
C PRO A 342 -10.29 -10.18 17.99
N GLU A 343 -9.27 -9.74 17.26
CA GLU A 343 -9.03 -8.32 16.96
C GLU A 343 -9.70 -7.85 15.66
N SER A 344 -10.42 -8.73 14.96
CA SER A 344 -11.09 -8.36 13.72
C SER A 344 -12.32 -7.47 14.00
N PRO A 345 -12.62 -6.47 13.15
CA PRO A 345 -13.86 -5.69 13.25
C PRO A 345 -15.12 -6.57 13.22
N GLN A 346 -15.05 -7.73 12.57
CA GLN A 346 -16.12 -8.70 12.49
C GLN A 346 -16.40 -9.37 13.84
N ALA A 347 -15.36 -9.68 14.63
CA ALA A 347 -15.54 -10.31 15.95
C ALA A 347 -16.33 -9.42 16.91
N SER A 348 -16.11 -8.09 16.85
CA SER A 348 -16.84 -7.11 17.64
C SER A 348 -18.35 -7.02 17.30
N GLN A 349 -18.78 -7.54 16.15
CA GLN A 349 -20.19 -7.54 15.74
C GLN A 349 -21.00 -8.71 16.30
N VAL A 350 -20.35 -9.68 16.92
CA VAL A 350 -20.99 -10.89 17.45
C VAL A 350 -21.17 -10.73 18.95
N GLY A 351 -22.42 -10.63 19.40
CA GLY A 351 -22.78 -10.54 20.82
C GLY A 351 -22.21 -11.69 21.66
N GLY A 352 -22.03 -11.42 22.96
CA GLY A 352 -21.50 -12.35 23.98
C GLY A 352 -22.10 -13.73 23.91
#